data_AF-A0A1V5GVG1-F1
#
_entry.id   AF-A0A1V5GVG1-F1
#
_cell.length_a   1.000
_cell.length_b   1.000
_cell.length_c   1.000
_cell.angle_alpha   90.00
_cell.angle_beta   90.00
_cell.angle_gamma   90.00
#
_symmetry.space_group_name_H-M   'P 1'
#
loop_
_entity.id
_entity.type
_entity.pdbx_description
1 polymer ?
#
loop_
_entity_poly.entity_id
_entity_poly.type
_entity_poly.pdbx_seq_one_letter_code
_entity_poly.pdbx_strand_id
1 'polypeptide(L)'
;MATDSAPTAPAPVTAQARGPAPAIVPLLVDSDTAADLCGVSRTTWWALHSSGRCPAPVKLGRRTLWRRAELEAWTAAGCPPRAKWQAMKGARA
;
A
#
# COMPACT_ATOMS: atom_id res chain seq x y z
N MET A 1 47.92 51.15 10.86
CA MET A 1 46.58 51.62 11.27
C MET A 1 45.77 51.81 9.98
N ALA A 2 44.72 51.10 9.63
CA ALA A 2 43.95 50.03 10.25
C ALA A 2 43.54 49.06 9.14
N THR A 3 43.63 47.76 9.40
CA THR A 3 42.98 46.73 8.59
C THR A 3 41.48 46.81 8.85
N ASP A 4 40.71 47.32 7.90
CA ASP A 4 39.25 47.20 7.93
C ASP A 4 38.87 45.86 7.29
N SER A 5 38.80 44.83 8.14
CA SER A 5 38.21 43.53 7.78
C SER A 5 36.70 43.71 7.68
N ALA A 6 36.18 43.86 6.46
CA ALA A 6 34.74 43.74 6.23
C ALA A 6 34.30 42.28 6.50
N PRO A 7 33.27 42.04 7.33
CA PRO A 7 32.76 40.70 7.55
C PRO A 7 32.03 40.22 6.29
N THR A 8 32.50 39.12 5.71
CA THR A 8 31.76 38.40 4.68
C THR A 8 30.49 37.85 5.33
N ALA A 9 29.34 38.44 4.97
CA ALA A 9 28.04 37.91 5.31
C ALA A 9 27.95 36.44 4.85
N PRO A 10 27.38 35.52 5.66
CA PRO A 10 27.16 34.16 5.20
C PRO A 10 26.18 34.22 4.02
N ALA A 11 26.62 33.67 2.89
CA ALA A 11 25.78 33.46 1.72
C ALA A 11 24.48 32.73 2.12
N PRO A 12 23.36 33.01 1.45
CA PRO A 12 22.08 32.37 1.77
C PRO A 12 22.25 30.86 1.63
N VAL A 13 22.12 30.14 2.75
CA VAL A 13 21.97 28.69 2.74
C VAL A 13 20.76 28.40 1.86
N THR A 14 21.03 27.87 0.68
CA THR A 14 19.99 27.57 -0.30
C THR A 14 19.05 26.58 0.36
N ALA A 15 17.81 27.01 0.61
CA ALA A 15 16.77 26.15 1.14
C ALA A 15 16.63 24.96 0.18
N GLN A 16 17.11 23.78 0.62
CA GLN A 16 16.99 22.57 -0.17
C GLN A 16 15.51 22.33 -0.46
N ALA A 17 15.17 22.29 -1.74
CA ALA A 17 13.86 21.89 -2.21
C ALA A 17 13.54 20.52 -1.60
N ARG A 18 12.58 20.49 -0.68
CA ARG A 18 12.10 19.27 -0.05
C ARG A 18 11.66 18.35 -1.18
N GLY A 19 12.40 17.28 -1.43
CA GLY A 19 12.08 16.30 -2.47
C GLY A 19 10.66 15.75 -2.29
N PRO A 20 10.08 15.10 -3.31
CA PRO A 20 8.74 14.53 -3.19
C PRO A 20 8.71 13.65 -1.93
N ALA A 21 7.75 13.93 -1.04
CA ALA A 21 7.57 13.17 0.19
C ALA A 21 7.47 11.67 -0.18
N PRO A 22 8.09 10.78 0.60
CA PRO A 22 8.04 9.36 0.28
C PRO A 22 6.57 8.93 0.21
N ALA A 23 6.16 8.37 -0.93
CA ALA A 23 4.82 7.82 -1.09
C ALA A 23 4.70 6.61 -0.15
N ILE A 24 4.03 6.79 0.98
CA ILE A 24 3.80 5.72 1.95
C ILE A 24 2.87 4.70 1.29
N VAL A 25 3.39 3.51 1.00
CA VAL A 25 2.59 2.43 0.43
C VAL A 25 1.79 1.77 1.55
N PRO A 26 0.44 1.83 1.52
CA PRO A 26 -0.37 1.23 2.57
C PRO A 26 -0.23 -0.31 2.56
N LEU A 27 -0.06 -0.90 3.74
CA LEU A 27 -0.05 -2.36 3.91
C LEU A 27 -1.45 -2.98 3.78
N LEU A 28 -2.46 -2.19 4.16
CA LEU A 28 -3.87 -2.53 4.09
C LEU A 28 -4.56 -1.60 3.10
N VAL A 29 -5.18 -2.18 2.08
CA VAL A 29 -5.87 -1.46 1.01
C VAL A 29 -7.38 -1.64 1.13
N ASP A 30 -8.16 -0.66 0.70
CA ASP A 30 -9.62 -0.75 0.68
C ASP A 30 -10.14 -1.54 -0.53
N SER A 31 -11.47 -1.64 -0.66
CA SER A 31 -12.08 -2.39 -1.76
C SER A 31 -11.82 -1.79 -3.13
N ASP A 32 -11.76 -0.47 -3.23
CA ASP A 32 -11.52 0.22 -4.49
C ASP A 32 -10.09 -0.07 -4.96
N THR A 33 -9.11 0.16 -4.09
CA THR A 33 -7.70 -0.13 -4.39
C THR A 33 -7.46 -1.62 -4.64
N ALA A 34 -8.09 -2.52 -3.88
CA ALA A 34 -7.95 -3.96 -4.11
C ALA A 34 -8.52 -4.39 -5.47
N ALA A 35 -9.63 -3.77 -5.89
CA ALA A 35 -10.23 -3.99 -7.20
C ALA A 35 -9.30 -3.49 -8.32
N ASP A 36 -8.74 -2.29 -8.17
CA ASP A 36 -7.78 -1.70 -9.11
C ASP A 36 -6.53 -2.57 -9.26
N LEU A 37 -5.96 -3.06 -8.15
CA LEU A 37 -4.82 -3.98 -8.16
C LEU A 37 -5.11 -5.30 -8.90
N CYS A 38 -6.37 -5.73 -8.90
CA CYS A 38 -6.81 -6.93 -9.60
C CYS A 38 -7.35 -6.65 -11.02
N GLY A 39 -7.37 -5.38 -11.46
CA GLY A 39 -7.88 -4.97 -12.77
C GLY A 39 -9.39 -5.17 -12.96
N VAL A 40 -10.19 -5.12 -11.89
CA VAL A 40 -11.64 -5.31 -11.93
C VAL A 40 -12.40 -4.13 -11.32
N SER A 41 -13.69 -4.00 -11.62
CA SER A 41 -14.52 -2.98 -10.97
C SER A 41 -14.74 -3.30 -9.48
N ARG A 42 -14.97 -2.27 -8.66
CA ARG A 42 -15.34 -2.45 -7.24
C ARG A 42 -16.57 -3.37 -7.07
N THR A 43 -17.56 -3.25 -7.93
CA THR A 43 -18.77 -4.10 -7.88
C THR A 43 -18.41 -5.57 -8.10
N THR A 44 -17.55 -5.84 -9.09
CA THR A 44 -16.99 -7.18 -9.35
C THR A 44 -16.20 -7.67 -8.14
N TRP A 45 -15.37 -6.82 -7.53
CA TRP A 45 -14.62 -7.17 -6.33
C TRP A 45 -15.53 -7.61 -5.17
N TRP A 46 -16.62 -6.89 -4.92
CA TRP A 46 -17.61 -7.28 -3.91
C TRP A 46 -18.34 -8.59 -4.26
N ALA A 47 -18.62 -8.85 -5.54
CA ALA A 47 -19.18 -10.12 -5.99
C ALA A 47 -18.18 -11.29 -5.80
N LEU A 48 -16.89 -11.07 -6.03
CA LEU A 48 -15.83 -12.04 -5.69
C LEU A 48 -15.75 -12.24 -4.17
N HIS A 49 -15.90 -11.16 -3.39
CA HIS A 49 -15.86 -11.24 -1.94
C HIS A 49 -17.02 -12.08 -1.38
N SER A 50 -18.25 -11.84 -1.84
CA SER A 50 -19.45 -12.56 -1.42
C SER A 50 -19.44 -14.02 -1.89
N SER A 51 -18.95 -14.30 -3.09
CA SER A 51 -18.78 -15.67 -3.61
C SER A 51 -17.56 -16.40 -3.03
N GLY A 52 -16.77 -15.76 -2.17
CA GLY A 52 -15.57 -16.36 -1.58
C GLY A 52 -14.46 -16.62 -2.60
N ARG A 53 -14.43 -15.89 -3.71
CA ARG A 53 -13.40 -15.96 -4.77
C ARG A 53 -12.27 -14.95 -4.61
N CYS A 54 -12.17 -14.27 -3.47
CA CYS A 54 -11.05 -13.39 -3.14
C CYS A 54 -10.54 -13.69 -1.72
N PRO A 55 -9.32 -13.27 -1.35
CA PRO A 55 -8.78 -13.52 -0.01
C PRO A 55 -9.65 -12.91 1.10
N ALA A 56 -9.46 -13.39 2.32
CA ALA A 56 -10.24 -12.92 3.47
C ALA A 56 -9.83 -11.47 3.82
N PRO A 57 -10.79 -10.58 4.09
CA PRO A 57 -10.47 -9.23 4.52
C PRO A 57 -10.02 -9.20 5.98
N VAL A 58 -9.24 -8.17 6.30
CA VAL A 58 -8.95 -7.71 7.65
C VAL A 58 -9.98 -6.67 8.05
N LYS A 59 -10.70 -6.92 9.15
CA LYS A 59 -11.63 -5.94 9.74
C LYS A 59 -10.84 -5.01 10.66
N LEU A 60 -10.81 -3.73 10.31
CA LEU A 60 -10.20 -2.67 11.13
C LEU A 60 -11.28 -1.67 11.55
N GLY A 61 -11.85 -1.90 12.73
CA GLY A 61 -13.05 -1.20 13.18
C GLY A 61 -14.21 -1.43 12.21
N ARG A 62 -14.76 -0.34 11.66
CA ARG A 62 -15.85 -0.39 10.66
C ARG A 62 -15.37 -0.64 9.22
N ARG A 63 -14.07 -0.56 8.97
CA ARG A 63 -13.50 -0.70 7.62
C ARG A 63 -13.18 -2.15 7.30
N THR A 64 -13.45 -2.53 6.06
CA THR A 64 -13.03 -3.82 5.49
C THR A 64 -11.83 -3.53 4.60
N LEU A 65 -10.66 -4.05 4.98
CA LEU A 65 -9.41 -3.83 4.27
C LEU A 65 -8.81 -5.17 3.85
N TRP A 66 -7.92 -5.17 2.86
CA TRP A 66 -7.19 -6.34 2.39
C TRP A 66 -5.70 -6.10 2.54
N ARG A 67 -4.96 -7.14 2.93
CA ARG A 67 -3.50 -7.06 2.98
C ARG A 67 -2.96 -7.02 1.56
N ARG A 68 -2.24 -5.96 1.20
CA ARG A 68 -1.61 -5.83 -0.12
C ARG A 68 -0.72 -7.03 -0.45
N ALA A 69 0.16 -7.40 0.48
CA ALA A 69 1.06 -8.55 0.29
C ALA A 69 0.31 -9.88 0.11
N GLU A 70 -0.89 -10.01 0.70
CA GLU A 70 -1.72 -11.19 0.52
C GLU A 70 -2.39 -11.19 -0.86
N LEU A 71 -2.85 -10.04 -1.34
CA LEU A 71 -3.38 -9.90 -2.71
C LEU A 71 -2.31 -10.28 -3.73
N GLU A 72 -1.08 -9.78 -3.57
CA GLU A 72 0.04 -10.13 -4.44
C GLU A 72 0.32 -11.63 -4.46
N ALA A 73 0.41 -12.27 -3.29
CA ALA A 73 0.66 -13.71 -3.19
C ALA A 73 -0.52 -14.54 -3.74
N TRP A 74 -1.75 -14.09 -3.52
CA TRP A 74 -2.96 -14.74 -4.03
C TRP A 74 -3.04 -14.66 -5.56
N THR A 75 -2.71 -13.52 -6.14
CA THR A 75 -2.64 -13.34 -7.60
C THR A 75 -1.52 -14.20 -8.19
N ALA A 76 -0.35 -14.23 -7.57
CA ALA A 76 0.75 -15.11 -7.99
C ALA A 76 0.38 -16.60 -7.94
N ALA A 77 -0.50 -17.00 -7.01
CA ALA A 77 -1.02 -18.36 -6.90
C ALA A 77 -2.16 -18.70 -7.89
N GLY A 78 -2.49 -17.79 -8.82
CA GLY A 78 -3.53 -18.00 -9.83
C GLY A 78 -4.96 -17.76 -9.33
N CYS A 79 -5.13 -16.83 -8.39
CA CYS A 79 -6.43 -16.39 -7.89
C CYS A 79 -7.36 -17.52 -7.35
N PRO A 80 -6.87 -18.41 -6.47
CA PRO A 80 -7.68 -19.53 -5.96
C PRO A 80 -8.86 -19.06 -5.10
N PRO A 81 -9.96 -19.83 -5.02
CA PRO A 81 -11.05 -19.54 -4.08
C PRO A 81 -10.56 -19.45 -2.63
N ARG A 82 -11.20 -18.62 -1.81
CA ARG A 82 -10.82 -18.32 -0.41
C ARG A 82 -10.60 -19.58 0.41
N ALA A 83 -11.47 -20.59 0.29
CA ALA A 83 -11.32 -21.85 1.02
C ALA A 83 -9.99 -22.55 0.67
N LYS A 84 -9.68 -22.67 -0.62
CA LYS A 84 -8.42 -23.24 -1.11
C LYS A 84 -7.22 -22.40 -0.69
N TRP A 85 -7.34 -21.08 -0.78
CA TRP A 85 -6.30 -20.14 -0.37
C TRP A 85 -5.98 -20.24 1.13
N GLN A 86 -7.01 -20.33 1.97
CA GLN A 86 -6.81 -20.49 3.42
C GLN A 86 -6.19 -21.84 3.75
N ALA A 87 -6.57 -22.92 3.06
CA ALA A 87 -5.93 -24.23 3.23
C ALA A 87 -4.43 -24.19 2.84
N MET A 88 -4.09 -23.52 1.73
CA MET A 88 -2.69 -23.34 1.30
C MET A 88 -1.86 -22.55 2.33
N LYS A 89 -2.44 -21.52 2.95
CA LYS A 89 -1.76 -20.73 3.99
C LYS A 89 -1.68 -21.46 5.33
N GLY A 90 -2.71 -22.24 5.68
CA GLY A 90 -2.78 -23.01 6.93
C GLY A 90 -1.81 -24.18 6.96
N ALA A 91 -1.43 -24.74 5.81
CA ALA A 91 -0.37 -25.74 5.69
C ALA A 91 1.05 -25.19 5.95
N ARG A 92 1.19 -23.89 6.25
CA ARG A 92 2.45 -23.18 6.45
C ARG A 92 2.71 -22.89 7.95
N ALA A 93 2.34 -23.82 8.81
CA ALA A 93 2.62 -23.83 10.25
C ALA A 93 3.51 -25.02 10.60
#